data_AF-A0A1V2RAB1-F1
#
_entry.id   AF-A0A1V2RAB1-F1
#
_cell.length_a   1.000
_cell.length_b   1.000
_cell.length_c   1.000
_cell.angle_alpha   90.00
_cell.angle_beta   90.00
_cell.angle_gamma   90.00
#
_symmetry.space_group_name_H-M   'P 1'
#
loop_
_entity.id
_entity.type
_entity.pdbx_description
1 polymer ?
#
loop_
_entity_poly.entity_id
_entity_poly.type
_entity_poly.pdbx_seq_one_letter_code
_entity_poly.pdbx_strand_id
1 'polypeptide(L)'
;MTDPRTRAAVIDMLKAHAPVETVADTTGLSTGEIAAIAHDAGLTREHAREATRSLLDALAWGERHDSKKIRSLAARARTALDDLVHQRRTEAEVTATQTEIAKLRKQLAAAETKLRQAKGKPATGATRPHGRSEREQIRQWARANGHTVHDRGALPTKVLAAYRRAHGTADTAGRPVKGRPAT
;
A
#
# COMPACT_ATOMS: atom_id res chain seq x y z
N MET A 1 31.83 -10.23 -18.51
CA MET A 1 32.18 -8.84 -18.86
C MET A 1 32.71 -8.89 -20.28
N THR A 2 31.89 -8.49 -21.26
CA THR A 2 32.19 -8.66 -22.69
C THR A 2 33.39 -7.80 -23.09
N ASP A 3 34.29 -8.37 -23.89
CA ASP A 3 35.48 -7.66 -24.38
C ASP A 3 35.11 -6.38 -25.15
N PRO A 4 35.81 -5.24 -24.95
CA PRO A 4 35.50 -3.99 -25.62
C PRO A 4 35.52 -4.06 -27.15
N ARG A 5 36.36 -4.93 -27.76
CA ARG A 5 36.38 -5.08 -29.23
C ARG A 5 35.16 -5.83 -29.73
N THR A 6 34.76 -6.91 -29.04
CA THR A 6 33.53 -7.64 -29.36
C THR A 6 32.31 -6.74 -29.20
N ARG A 7 32.27 -5.89 -28.16
CA ARG A 7 31.21 -4.89 -27.97
C ARG A 7 31.14 -3.88 -29.11
N ALA A 8 32.29 -3.37 -29.58
CA ALA A 8 32.34 -2.44 -30.72
C ALA A 8 31.85 -3.11 -32.01
N ALA A 9 32.27 -4.36 -32.28
CA ALA A 9 31.83 -5.12 -33.43
C ALA A 9 30.30 -5.34 -33.44
N VAL A 10 29.70 -5.68 -32.30
CA VAL A 10 28.24 -5.77 -32.15
C VAL A 10 27.56 -4.45 -32.51
N ILE A 11 28.06 -3.33 -31.96
CA ILE A 11 27.48 -2.00 -32.21
C ILE A 11 27.53 -1.65 -33.70
N ASP A 12 28.66 -1.88 -34.36
CA ASP A 12 28.83 -1.57 -35.77
C ASP A 12 27.95 -2.46 -36.67
N MET A 13 27.85 -3.76 -36.37
CA MET A 13 26.95 -4.67 -37.09
C MET A 13 25.48 -4.29 -36.92
N LEU A 14 25.06 -3.89 -35.71
CA LEU A 14 23.69 -3.43 -35.45
C LEU A 14 23.38 -2.12 -36.17
N LYS A 15 24.34 -1.18 -36.23
CA LYS A 15 24.21 0.06 -37.03
C LYS A 15 24.12 -0.23 -38.53
N ALA A 16 24.75 -1.31 -39.00
CA ALA A 16 24.64 -1.80 -40.37
C ALA A 16 23.36 -2.62 -40.64
N HIS A 17 22.43 -2.69 -39.68
CA HIS A 17 21.18 -3.44 -39.76
C HIS A 17 21.35 -4.96 -39.95
N ALA A 18 22.46 -5.54 -39.45
CA ALA A 18 22.62 -6.98 -39.42
C ALA A 18 21.55 -7.64 -38.51
N PRO A 19 20.93 -8.76 -38.92
CA PRO A 19 20.02 -9.52 -38.07
C PRO A 19 20.70 -9.95 -36.76
N VAL A 20 19.93 -10.01 -35.67
CA VAL A 20 20.48 -10.36 -34.35
C VAL A 20 21.06 -11.78 -34.35
N GLU A 21 20.50 -12.67 -35.18
CA GLU A 21 21.00 -14.01 -35.43
C GLU A 21 22.40 -13.99 -36.06
N THR A 22 22.61 -13.14 -37.07
CA THR A 22 23.93 -12.97 -37.71
C THR A 22 24.97 -12.38 -36.75
N VAL A 23 24.54 -11.45 -35.88
CA VAL A 23 25.41 -10.89 -34.84
C VAL A 23 25.78 -11.95 -33.82
N ALA A 24 24.82 -12.80 -33.41
CA ALA A 24 25.06 -13.91 -32.48
C ALA A 24 26.04 -14.95 -33.07
N ASP A 25 25.83 -15.35 -34.33
CA ASP A 25 26.71 -16.31 -35.02
C ASP A 25 28.14 -15.78 -35.17
N THR A 26 28.30 -14.48 -35.41
CA THR A 26 29.61 -13.85 -35.64
C THR A 26 30.37 -13.59 -34.33
N THR A 27 29.67 -13.22 -33.26
CA THR A 27 30.29 -12.77 -32.01
C THR A 27 30.24 -13.80 -30.88
N GLY A 28 29.46 -14.88 -31.05
CA GLY A 28 29.23 -15.92 -30.04
C GLY A 28 28.39 -15.45 -28.84
N LEU A 29 27.81 -14.25 -28.90
CA LEU A 29 27.01 -13.68 -27.82
C LEU A 29 25.56 -14.15 -27.88
N SER A 30 24.94 -14.27 -26.71
CA SER A 30 23.52 -14.51 -26.62
C SER A 30 22.70 -13.30 -27.08
N THR A 31 21.46 -13.55 -27.52
CA THR A 31 20.48 -12.49 -27.86
C THR A 31 20.31 -11.48 -26.72
N GLY A 32 20.34 -11.94 -25.46
CA GLY A 32 20.23 -11.09 -24.27
C GLY A 32 21.44 -10.17 -24.08
N GLU A 33 22.65 -10.65 -24.34
CA GLU A 33 23.88 -9.84 -24.27
C GLU A 33 23.94 -8.81 -25.39
N ILE A 34 23.54 -9.20 -26.60
CA ILE A 34 23.43 -8.29 -27.75
C ILE A 34 22.40 -7.20 -27.46
N ALA A 35 21.24 -7.56 -26.90
CA ALA A 35 20.21 -6.60 -26.50
C ALA A 35 20.68 -5.64 -25.40
N ALA A 36 21.44 -6.11 -24.42
CA ALA A 36 22.03 -5.26 -23.38
C ALA A 36 23.05 -4.27 -23.95
N ILE A 37 23.93 -4.74 -24.85
CA ILE A 37 24.89 -3.87 -25.55
C ILE A 37 24.16 -2.83 -26.41
N ALA A 38 23.13 -3.24 -27.15
CA ALA A 38 22.31 -2.35 -27.96
C ALA A 38 21.56 -1.31 -27.10
N HIS A 39 21.05 -1.71 -25.95
CA HIS A 39 20.37 -0.82 -25.01
C HIS A 39 21.32 0.22 -24.44
N ASP A 40 22.48 -0.19 -23.94
CA ASP A 40 23.51 0.71 -23.43
C ASP A 40 24.01 1.69 -24.50
N ALA A 41 24.16 1.20 -25.74
CA ALA A 41 24.54 2.00 -26.90
C ALA A 41 23.39 2.89 -27.42
N GLY A 42 22.19 2.80 -26.87
CA GLY A 42 21.01 3.57 -27.28
C GLY A 42 20.34 3.11 -28.58
N LEU A 43 20.88 2.08 -29.24
CA LEU A 43 20.42 1.57 -30.53
C LEU A 43 18.99 1.00 -30.47
N THR A 44 18.56 0.46 -29.32
CA THR A 44 17.18 -0.03 -29.13
C THR A 44 16.15 1.11 -29.16
N ARG A 45 16.47 2.24 -28.55
CA ARG A 45 15.61 3.44 -28.55
C ARG A 45 15.59 4.11 -29.91
N GLU A 46 16.74 4.17 -30.58
CA GLU A 46 16.83 4.71 -31.94
C GLU A 46 16.06 3.85 -32.94
N HIS A 47 16.21 2.53 -32.87
CA HIS A 47 15.44 1.61 -33.72
C HIS A 47 13.93 1.73 -33.48
N ALA A 48 13.48 1.83 -32.23
CA ALA A 48 12.06 2.04 -31.92
C ALA A 48 11.52 3.38 -32.47
N ARG A 49 12.34 4.44 -32.43
CA ARG A 49 11.99 5.74 -33.04
C ARG A 49 11.87 5.64 -34.55
N GLU A 50 12.83 4.96 -35.20
CA GLU A 50 12.82 4.78 -36.65
C GLU A 50 11.64 3.92 -37.11
N ALA A 51 11.34 2.82 -36.41
CA ALA A 51 10.16 2.00 -36.67
C ALA A 51 8.86 2.82 -36.53
N THR A 52 8.78 3.67 -35.50
CA THR A 52 7.63 4.57 -35.31
C THR A 52 7.52 5.58 -36.44
N ARG A 53 8.64 6.18 -36.86
CA ARG A 53 8.69 7.11 -37.99
C ARG A 53 8.22 6.43 -39.28
N SER A 54 8.75 5.25 -39.58
CA SER A 54 8.35 4.46 -40.75
C SER A 54 6.85 4.16 -40.75
N LEU A 55 6.26 3.83 -39.60
CA LEU A 55 4.82 3.63 -39.47
C LEU A 55 4.02 4.93 -39.74
N LEU A 56 4.47 6.07 -39.20
CA LEU A 56 3.82 7.36 -39.43
C LEU A 56 3.92 7.78 -40.91
N ASP A 57 5.06 7.55 -41.55
CA ASP A 57 5.26 7.80 -42.97
C ASP A 57 4.34 6.91 -43.82
N ALA A 58 4.17 5.63 -43.45
CA ALA A 58 3.24 4.71 -44.10
C ALA A 58 1.77 5.14 -43.95
N LEU A 59 1.37 5.64 -42.78
CA LEU A 59 0.04 6.21 -42.55
C LEU A 59 -0.19 7.44 -43.43
N ALA A 60 0.75 8.39 -43.44
CA ALA A 60 0.66 9.61 -44.23
C ALA A 60 0.63 9.33 -45.74
N TRP A 61 1.43 8.38 -46.22
CA TRP A 61 1.36 7.87 -47.59
C TRP A 61 0.00 7.25 -47.88
N GLY A 62 -0.50 6.40 -46.98
CA GLY A 62 -1.78 5.70 -47.15
C GLY A 62 -2.98 6.64 -47.24
N GLU A 63 -2.99 7.74 -46.48
CA GLU A 63 -4.05 8.75 -46.52
C GLU A 63 -4.13 9.50 -47.86
N ARG A 64 -2.99 9.69 -48.54
CA ARG A 64 -2.89 10.41 -49.82
C ARG A 64 -2.96 9.49 -51.04
N HIS A 65 -3.10 8.19 -50.85
CA HIS A 65 -3.09 7.24 -51.94
C HIS A 65 -4.37 7.32 -52.80
N ASP A 66 -4.26 7.19 -54.13
CA ASP A 66 -5.41 7.12 -55.05
C ASP A 66 -6.39 5.97 -54.80
N SER A 67 -5.93 4.85 -54.23
CA SER A 67 -6.76 3.69 -53.92
C SER A 67 -7.64 3.94 -52.69
N LYS A 68 -8.96 3.90 -52.87
CA LYS A 68 -9.94 4.00 -51.77
C LYS A 68 -9.70 2.96 -50.67
N LYS A 69 -9.26 1.75 -51.03
CA LYS A 69 -8.95 0.67 -50.07
C LYS A 69 -7.78 1.03 -49.16
N ILE A 70 -6.76 1.68 -49.70
CA ILE A 70 -5.56 2.05 -48.93
C ILE A 70 -5.86 3.25 -48.03
N ARG A 71 -6.58 4.26 -48.52
CA ARG A 71 -7.04 5.38 -47.68
C ARG A 71 -7.92 4.92 -46.51
N SER A 72 -8.84 3.99 -46.75
CA SER A 72 -9.70 3.46 -45.68
C SER A 72 -8.93 2.58 -44.67
N LEU A 73 -7.82 1.96 -45.08
CA LEU A 73 -6.93 1.26 -44.17
C LEU A 73 -6.17 2.24 -43.27
N ALA A 74 -5.59 3.29 -43.85
CA ALA A 74 -4.88 4.33 -43.09
C ALA A 74 -5.80 5.05 -42.11
N ALA A 75 -7.01 5.42 -42.54
CA ALA A 75 -8.01 6.05 -41.67
C ALA A 75 -8.40 5.16 -40.48
N ARG A 76 -8.62 3.86 -40.71
CA ARG A 76 -8.92 2.92 -39.61
C ARG A 76 -7.75 2.75 -38.66
N ALA A 77 -6.54 2.68 -39.17
CA ALA A 77 -5.34 2.58 -38.32
C ALA A 77 -5.17 3.85 -37.47
N ARG A 78 -5.42 5.04 -38.03
CA ARG A 78 -5.43 6.30 -37.28
C ARG A 78 -6.47 6.29 -36.15
N THR A 79 -7.72 5.91 -36.45
CA THR A 79 -8.77 5.80 -35.42
C THR A 79 -8.37 4.83 -34.31
N ALA A 80 -7.81 3.66 -34.66
CA ALA A 80 -7.34 2.71 -33.65
C ALA A 80 -6.23 3.27 -32.76
N LEU A 81 -5.32 4.09 -33.31
CA LEU A 81 -4.29 4.78 -32.52
C LEU A 81 -4.89 5.84 -31.59
N ASP A 82 -5.85 6.63 -32.08
CA ASP A 82 -6.56 7.62 -31.27
C ASP A 82 -7.31 6.95 -30.10
N ASP A 83 -7.97 5.82 -30.36
CA ASP A 83 -8.67 5.02 -29.35
C ASP A 83 -7.70 4.50 -28.27
N LEU A 84 -6.53 3.99 -28.65
CA LEU A 84 -5.50 3.53 -27.70
C LEU A 84 -4.98 4.67 -26.82
N VAL A 85 -4.78 5.86 -27.40
CA VAL A 85 -4.36 7.05 -26.65
C VAL A 85 -5.44 7.47 -25.66
N HIS A 86 -6.71 7.44 -26.08
CA HIS A 86 -7.83 7.73 -25.20
C HIS A 86 -7.92 6.75 -24.04
N GLN A 87 -7.86 5.44 -24.32
CA GLN A 87 -7.91 4.38 -23.31
C GLN A 87 -6.80 4.55 -22.26
N ARG A 88 -5.57 4.84 -22.69
CA ARG A 88 -4.44 5.06 -21.78
C ARG A 88 -4.67 6.25 -20.85
N ARG A 89 -5.30 7.34 -21.33
CA ARG A 89 -5.63 8.50 -20.49
C ARG A 89 -6.68 8.15 -19.45
N THR A 90 -7.75 7.46 -19.87
CA THR A 90 -8.81 6.98 -18.98
C THR A 90 -8.23 6.10 -17.87
N GLU A 91 -7.36 5.15 -18.21
CA GLU A 91 -6.70 4.28 -17.23
C GLU A 91 -5.80 5.08 -16.26
N ALA A 92 -5.09 6.09 -16.74
CA ALA A 92 -4.29 6.97 -15.91
C ALA A 92 -5.16 7.78 -14.93
N GLU A 93 -6.29 8.31 -15.38
CA GLU A 93 -7.26 9.05 -14.55
C GLU A 93 -7.89 8.14 -13.48
N VAL A 94 -8.26 6.91 -13.85
CA VAL A 94 -8.78 5.91 -12.91
C VAL A 94 -7.72 5.60 -11.84
N THR A 95 -6.47 5.37 -12.26
CA THR A 95 -5.37 5.05 -11.34
C THR A 95 -5.08 6.22 -10.39
N ALA A 96 -5.08 7.45 -10.90
CA ALA A 96 -4.91 8.65 -10.09
C ALA A 96 -6.06 8.81 -9.07
N THR A 97 -7.30 8.59 -9.51
CA THR A 97 -8.49 8.67 -8.65
C THR A 97 -8.45 7.59 -7.56
N GLN A 98 -8.10 6.36 -7.91
CA GLN A 98 -7.94 5.26 -6.95
C GLN A 98 -6.86 5.57 -5.90
N THR A 99 -5.75 6.18 -6.32
CA THR A 99 -4.67 6.59 -5.42
C THR A 99 -5.15 7.66 -4.44
N GLU A 100 -5.91 8.66 -4.92
CA GLU A 100 -6.47 9.70 -4.04
C GLU A 100 -7.51 9.13 -3.07
N ILE A 101 -8.39 8.23 -3.52
CA ILE A 101 -9.34 7.53 -2.65
C ILE A 101 -8.59 6.77 -1.55
N ALA A 102 -7.51 6.06 -1.88
CA ALA A 102 -6.72 5.33 -0.89
C ALA A 102 -6.10 6.26 0.16
N LYS A 103 -5.58 7.41 -0.28
CA LYS A 103 -5.03 8.44 0.60
C LYS A 103 -6.09 9.05 1.51
N LEU A 104 -7.25 9.42 0.98
CA LEU A 104 -8.37 9.96 1.75
C LEU A 104 -8.88 8.95 2.79
N ARG A 105 -9.00 7.67 2.42
CA ARG A 105 -9.34 6.60 3.38
C ARG A 105 -8.33 6.49 4.52
N LYS A 106 -7.04 6.58 4.21
CA LYS A 106 -5.98 6.58 5.24
C LYS A 106 -6.09 7.78 6.18
N GLN A 107 -6.37 8.96 5.63
CA GLN A 107 -6.57 10.18 6.41
C GLN A 107 -7.82 10.09 7.30
N LEU A 108 -8.93 9.57 6.77
CA LEU A 108 -10.16 9.33 7.53
C LEU A 108 -9.91 8.38 8.70
N ALA A 109 -9.28 7.23 8.46
CA ALA A 109 -8.97 6.27 9.52
C ALA A 109 -8.07 6.87 10.63
N ALA A 110 -7.13 7.74 10.25
CA ALA A 110 -6.31 8.47 11.20
C ALA A 110 -7.15 9.48 12.02
N ALA A 111 -8.04 10.23 11.37
CA ALA A 111 -8.95 11.17 12.03
C ALA A 111 -9.92 10.47 12.99
N GLU A 112 -10.51 9.35 12.58
CA GLU A 112 -11.35 8.51 13.43
C GLU A 112 -10.60 7.98 14.65
N THR A 113 -9.34 7.58 14.48
CA THR A 113 -8.50 7.13 15.59
C THR A 113 -8.22 8.26 16.57
N LYS A 114 -7.91 9.47 16.08
CA LYS A 114 -7.77 10.66 16.92
C LYS A 114 -9.07 10.98 17.66
N LEU A 115 -10.23 10.87 17.00
CA LEU A 115 -11.54 11.08 17.62
C LEU A 115 -11.80 10.07 18.74
N ARG A 116 -11.49 8.79 18.53
CA ARG A 116 -11.61 7.75 19.58
C ARG A 116 -10.71 8.03 20.78
N GLN A 117 -9.48 8.52 20.54
CA GLN A 117 -8.56 8.91 21.61
C GLN A 117 -9.08 10.13 22.38
N ALA A 118 -9.59 11.15 21.69
CA ALA A 118 -10.10 12.38 22.29
C ALA A 118 -11.39 12.17 23.08
N LYS A 119 -12.31 11.31 22.61
CA LYS A 119 -13.57 11.00 23.31
C LYS A 119 -13.35 10.26 24.64
N GLY A 120 -12.15 9.72 24.87
CA GLY A 120 -11.86 8.85 26.00
C GLY A 120 -12.64 7.54 25.90
N LYS A 121 -12.05 6.44 26.34
CA LYS A 121 -12.85 5.23 26.61
C LYS A 121 -13.68 5.59 27.85
N PRO A 122 -15.02 5.43 27.88
CA PRO A 122 -15.68 5.40 29.18
C PRO A 122 -14.95 4.33 29.97
N ALA A 123 -14.34 4.73 31.09
CA ALA A 123 -13.72 3.80 31.99
C ALA A 123 -14.86 2.90 32.50
N THR A 124 -15.12 1.81 31.81
CA THR A 124 -15.81 0.66 32.39
C THR A 124 -14.89 0.27 33.52
N GLY A 125 -15.18 0.79 34.72
CA GLY A 125 -14.31 0.72 35.88
C GLY A 125 -13.83 -0.71 36.03
N ALA A 126 -12.57 -0.94 35.67
CA ALA A 126 -11.91 -2.19 35.92
C ALA A 126 -11.88 -2.31 37.44
N THR A 127 -12.85 -3.05 37.99
CA THR A 127 -12.87 -3.36 39.42
C THR A 127 -11.57 -4.11 39.66
N ARG A 128 -10.65 -3.44 40.36
CA ARG A 128 -9.36 -3.99 40.74
C ARG A 128 -9.58 -5.40 41.32
N PRO A 129 -8.88 -6.43 40.82
CA PRO A 129 -9.13 -7.79 41.30
C PRO A 129 -8.80 -7.87 42.80
N HIS A 130 -9.83 -8.08 43.62
CA HIS A 130 -9.67 -8.24 45.06
C HIS A 130 -8.73 -9.42 45.37
N GLY A 131 -7.82 -9.21 46.33
CA GLY A 131 -6.89 -10.25 46.78
C GLY A 131 -7.64 -11.47 47.35
N ARG A 132 -6.98 -12.63 47.45
CA ARG A 132 -7.61 -13.84 48.02
C ARG A 132 -8.16 -13.59 49.44
N SER A 133 -7.41 -12.85 50.27
CA SER A 133 -7.81 -12.50 51.65
C SER A 133 -9.01 -11.55 51.67
N GLU A 134 -9.00 -10.51 50.84
CA GLU A 134 -10.09 -9.53 50.75
C GLU A 134 -11.39 -10.18 50.28
N ARG A 135 -11.32 -11.11 49.34
CA ARG A 135 -12.50 -11.88 48.91
C ARG A 135 -13.09 -12.74 50.03
N GLU A 136 -12.26 -13.23 50.95
CA GLU A 136 -12.75 -14.00 52.09
C GLU A 136 -13.44 -13.11 53.13
N GLN A 137 -12.89 -11.93 53.39
CA GLN A 137 -13.52 -10.92 54.26
C GLN A 137 -14.88 -10.47 53.70
N ILE A 138 -14.96 -10.23 52.38
CA ILE A 138 -16.22 -9.89 51.72
C ILE A 138 -17.22 -11.05 51.81
N ARG A 139 -16.78 -12.31 51.70
CA ARG A 139 -17.67 -13.48 51.88
C ARG A 139 -18.23 -13.57 53.30
N GLN A 140 -17.39 -13.37 54.31
CA GLN A 140 -17.84 -13.41 55.71
C GLN A 140 -18.86 -12.30 55.99
N TRP A 141 -18.57 -11.08 55.56
CA TRP A 141 -19.52 -9.98 55.63
C TRP A 141 -20.82 -10.28 54.88
N ALA A 142 -20.72 -10.80 53.66
CA ALA A 142 -21.88 -11.11 52.83
C ALA A 142 -22.79 -12.16 53.48
N ARG A 143 -22.23 -13.23 54.04
CA ARG A 143 -23.00 -14.26 54.78
C ARG A 143 -23.66 -13.66 56.02
N ALA A 144 -22.95 -12.81 56.77
CA ALA A 144 -23.50 -12.13 57.95
C ALA A 144 -24.64 -11.15 57.61
N ASN A 145 -24.66 -10.59 56.40
CA ASN A 145 -25.69 -9.68 55.90
C ASN A 145 -26.75 -10.39 55.03
N GLY A 146 -26.81 -11.73 55.05
CA GLY A 146 -27.83 -12.50 54.36
C GLY A 146 -27.68 -12.59 52.84
N HIS A 147 -26.50 -12.26 52.29
CA HIS A 147 -26.22 -12.38 50.86
C HIS A 147 -25.72 -13.77 50.48
N THR A 148 -26.26 -14.33 49.39
CA THR A 148 -25.83 -15.62 48.82
C THR A 148 -24.49 -15.49 48.11
N VAL A 149 -23.46 -16.15 48.63
CA VAL A 149 -22.11 -16.22 48.05
C VAL A 149 -21.67 -17.67 47.87
N HIS A 150 -20.87 -17.93 46.83
CA HIS A 150 -20.29 -19.25 46.62
C HIS A 150 -19.07 -19.46 47.52
N ASP A 151 -18.84 -20.70 47.94
CA ASP A 151 -17.79 -21.04 48.91
C ASP A 151 -16.37 -20.79 48.39
N ARG A 152 -16.17 -20.88 47.07
CA ARG A 152 -14.88 -20.61 46.42
C ARG A 152 -15.09 -19.88 45.09
N GLY A 153 -14.07 -19.14 44.65
CA GLY A 153 -14.04 -18.47 43.35
C GLY A 153 -14.43 -16.99 43.38
N ALA A 154 -14.85 -16.48 42.21
CA ALA A 154 -15.23 -15.09 42.00
C ALA A 154 -16.50 -14.71 42.77
N LEU A 155 -16.51 -13.50 43.35
CA LEU A 155 -17.66 -12.98 44.07
C LEU A 155 -18.71 -12.42 43.11
N PRO A 156 -20.02 -12.62 43.36
CA PRO A 156 -21.06 -11.99 42.58
C PRO A 156 -20.90 -10.47 42.57
N THR A 157 -21.06 -9.84 41.40
CA THR A 157 -20.92 -8.39 41.21
C THR A 157 -21.86 -7.59 42.12
N LYS A 158 -23.07 -8.11 42.38
CA LYS A 158 -24.04 -7.53 43.32
C LYS A 158 -23.52 -7.44 44.76
N VAL A 159 -22.82 -8.48 45.22
CA VAL A 159 -22.24 -8.53 46.58
C VAL A 159 -21.07 -7.56 46.70
N LEU A 160 -20.21 -7.48 45.68
CA LEU A 160 -19.12 -6.51 45.65
C LEU A 160 -19.61 -5.05 45.66
N ALA A 161 -20.73 -4.77 44.98
CA ALA A 161 -21.35 -3.44 44.99
C ALA A 161 -21.97 -3.11 46.35
N ALA A 162 -22.63 -4.08 47.00
CA ALA A 162 -23.19 -3.92 48.34
C ALA A 162 -22.10 -3.71 49.40
N TYR A 163 -21.02 -4.50 49.37
CA TYR A 163 -19.87 -4.35 50.25
C TYR A 163 -19.21 -2.96 50.11
N ARG A 164 -19.03 -2.48 48.87
CA ARG A 164 -18.51 -1.13 48.60
C ARG A 164 -19.42 -0.02 49.16
N ARG A 165 -20.74 -0.18 49.08
CA ARG A 165 -21.70 0.77 49.67
C ARG A 165 -21.66 0.78 51.21
N ALA A 166 -21.48 -0.38 51.82
CA ALA A 166 -21.45 -0.54 53.27
C ALA A 166 -20.12 -0.08 53.91
N HIS A 167 -19.00 -0.28 53.21
CA HIS A 167 -17.67 0.00 53.75
C HIS A 167 -16.97 1.23 53.15
N GLY A 168 -17.64 1.96 52.24
CA GLY A 168 -17.20 3.27 51.78
C GLY A 168 -15.75 3.33 51.30
N THR A 169 -15.22 2.25 50.71
CA THR A 169 -13.83 2.22 50.24
C THR A 169 -13.69 3.08 48.99
N ALA A 170 -13.52 4.39 49.22
CA ALA A 170 -12.84 5.28 48.31
C ALA A 170 -11.41 4.75 48.16
N ASP A 171 -11.09 4.36 46.94
CA ASP A 171 -9.78 3.98 46.44
C ASP A 171 -8.73 5.03 46.85
N THR A 172 -8.13 4.85 48.03
CA THR A 172 -7.06 5.72 48.53
C THR A 172 -5.73 5.17 48.03
N ALA A 173 -5.50 5.30 46.72
CA ALA A 173 -4.19 5.14 46.10
C ALA A 173 -4.09 6.11 44.91
N GLY A 174 -4.09 7.41 45.23
CA GLY A 174 -4.00 8.46 44.22
C GLY A 174 -3.73 9.85 44.80
N ARG A 175 -2.75 10.00 45.70
CA ARG A 175 -2.14 11.31 45.98
C ARG A 175 -0.79 11.19 46.72
N PRO A 176 0.36 11.46 46.10
CA PRO A 176 1.49 11.99 46.83
C PRO A 176 1.30 13.51 47.03
N VAL A 177 1.50 13.90 48.28
CA VAL A 177 1.44 15.25 48.83
C VAL A 177 2.75 15.97 48.48
N LYS A 178 2.70 17.15 47.85
CA LYS A 178 3.81 18.12 47.92
C LYS A 178 3.69 18.84 49.26
N GLY A 179 4.55 18.50 50.24
CA GLY A 179 4.87 19.39 51.36
C GLY A 179 5.88 20.44 50.90
N ARG A 180 6.13 21.56 51.59
CA ARG A 180 5.56 22.23 52.77
C ARG A 180 6.24 23.64 52.77
N PRO A 181 5.62 24.72 53.27
CA PRO A 181 6.28 26.02 53.35
C PRO A 181 7.29 26.07 54.52
N ALA A 182 8.32 26.90 54.37
CA ALA A 182 9.18 27.35 55.46
C ALA A 182 9.53 28.83 55.28
N THR A 183 9.11 29.61 56.29
CA THR A 183 9.47 30.97 56.70
C THR A 183 9.11 32.13 55.77
#